data_AF-A0A2T5U9H2-F1
#
_entry.id   AF-A0A2T5U9H2-F1
#
_cell.length_a   1.000
_cell.length_b   1.000
_cell.length_c   1.000
_cell.angle_alpha   90.00
_cell.angle_beta   90.00
_cell.angle_gamma   90.00
#
_symmetry.space_group_name_H-M   'P 1'
#
loop_
_entity.id
_entity.type
_entity.pdbx_description
1 polymer ?
#
loop_
_entity_poly.entity_id
_entity_poly.type
_entity_poly.pdbx_seq_one_letter_code
_entity_poly.pdbx_strand_id
1 'polypeptide(L)'
;MVSHRLGRFAASLALLAATASPATASGAESTVSVMTYNVHGLPWPIAEDRTASLSAIAAQLRAMRADGHQPRIVALQEAFVPDAKAIGAAAGYRYIAFGASADASASAETPNDRSFVSAGSMFRGEQVGKHVDSGLAIFSDYPILAVRRISYPVCAGYDCLANKGAMAAMIAVPGLAGPVTVIDTHLNSNGATGVSEPRALYAYKRQIDLLSAFIGSMERPHETLLVAGDFNVGQDIARRAYFAQHMFGGSMPLTGGEQRCRSTPTCLVTQAADVATSTGRAKDWLMYRASDALSVKPVAFSAPFGRAGDKTMLSDHIGVMVSYTLDGVAVRPKMAAMLASR
;
A
#
# COMPACT_ATOMS: atom_id res chain seq x y z
N MET A 1 89.57 -42.29 -19.31
CA MET A 1 88.36 -41.87 -20.03
C MET A 1 87.18 -42.03 -19.09
N VAL A 2 86.45 -40.94 -18.90
CA VAL A 2 85.53 -40.66 -17.78
C VAL A 2 84.13 -41.21 -18.06
N SER A 3 83.53 -41.85 -17.05
CA SER A 3 82.13 -42.31 -17.05
C SER A 3 81.23 -41.20 -16.48
N HIS A 4 80.30 -40.68 -17.28
CA HIS A 4 79.35 -39.64 -16.88
C HIS A 4 78.08 -40.26 -16.28
N ARG A 5 77.79 -39.92 -15.02
CA ARG A 5 76.47 -40.07 -14.38
C ARG A 5 75.57 -38.89 -14.79
N LEU A 6 74.41 -39.16 -15.35
CA LEU A 6 73.30 -38.20 -15.48
C LEU A 6 72.22 -38.53 -14.44
N GLY A 7 72.06 -37.64 -13.46
CA GLY A 7 70.96 -37.69 -12.49
C GLY A 7 69.67 -37.13 -13.09
N ARG A 8 68.55 -37.84 -12.88
CA ARG A 8 67.20 -37.36 -13.18
C ARG A 8 66.61 -36.71 -11.93
N PHE A 9 66.32 -35.41 -12.00
CA PHE A 9 65.45 -34.73 -11.04
C PHE A 9 63.99 -34.91 -11.48
N ALA A 10 63.16 -35.52 -10.63
CA ALA A 10 61.70 -35.53 -10.78
C ALA A 10 61.13 -34.42 -9.90
N ALA A 11 60.45 -33.44 -10.51
CA ALA A 11 59.69 -32.42 -9.81
C ALA A 11 58.25 -32.90 -9.64
N SER A 12 57.81 -33.13 -8.40
CA SER A 12 56.44 -33.46 -8.07
C SER A 12 55.61 -32.17 -8.00
N LEU A 13 54.65 -31.99 -8.91
CA LEU A 13 53.64 -30.93 -8.83
C LEU A 13 52.56 -31.37 -7.82
N ALA A 14 52.47 -30.70 -6.68
CA ALA A 14 51.36 -30.86 -5.76
C ALA A 14 50.19 -29.98 -6.22
N LEU A 15 49.08 -30.59 -6.65
CA LEU A 15 47.81 -29.89 -6.85
C LEU A 15 47.20 -29.57 -5.48
N LEU A 16 47.20 -28.29 -5.09
CA LEU A 16 46.32 -27.79 -4.03
C LEU A 16 44.89 -27.72 -4.57
N ALA A 17 44.05 -28.67 -4.16
CA ALA A 17 42.61 -28.56 -4.32
C ALA A 17 42.09 -27.48 -3.35
N ALA A 18 41.84 -26.28 -3.86
CA ALA A 18 41.15 -25.24 -3.12
C ALA A 18 39.68 -25.66 -2.94
N THR A 19 39.32 -26.07 -1.72
CA THR A 19 37.92 -26.25 -1.32
C THR A 19 37.28 -24.87 -1.19
N ALA A 20 36.58 -24.44 -2.25
CA ALA A 20 35.73 -23.26 -2.17
C ALA A 20 34.60 -23.53 -1.17
N SER A 21 34.61 -22.80 -0.05
CA SER A 21 33.47 -22.77 0.87
C SER A 21 32.21 -22.38 0.11
N PRO A 22 31.05 -23.00 0.37
CA PRO A 22 29.80 -22.59 -0.26
C PRO A 22 29.52 -21.16 0.16
N ALA A 23 29.50 -20.23 -0.80
CA ALA A 23 29.05 -18.88 -0.58
C ALA A 23 27.60 -18.95 -0.04
N THR A 24 27.41 -18.55 1.21
CA THR A 24 26.11 -18.26 1.78
C THR A 24 25.40 -17.30 0.83
N ALA A 25 24.25 -17.72 0.30
CA ALA A 25 23.40 -16.83 -0.47
C ALA A 25 22.97 -15.69 0.46
N SER A 26 23.61 -14.54 0.36
CA SER A 26 23.12 -13.31 0.99
C SER A 26 21.70 -13.09 0.47
N GLY A 27 20.72 -13.05 1.37
CA GLY A 27 19.36 -12.64 1.04
C GLY A 27 19.36 -11.26 0.38
N ALA A 28 18.36 -11.00 -0.47
CA ALA A 28 18.19 -9.68 -1.05
C ALA A 28 17.40 -8.83 -0.06
N GLU A 29 18.10 -8.09 0.79
CA GLU A 29 17.48 -7.13 1.69
C GLU A 29 17.09 -5.87 0.90
N SER A 30 15.84 -5.44 1.04
CA SER A 30 15.33 -4.22 0.40
C SER A 30 14.44 -3.44 1.35
N THR A 31 14.70 -2.14 1.50
CA THR A 31 13.83 -1.25 2.28
C THR A 31 12.77 -0.62 1.39
N VAL A 32 11.50 -0.73 1.80
CA VAL A 32 10.34 -0.15 1.11
C VAL A 32 9.53 0.68 2.09
N SER A 33 9.26 1.94 1.74
CA SER A 33 8.34 2.79 2.50
C SER A 33 7.00 2.93 1.79
N VAL A 34 5.91 2.71 2.53
CA VAL A 34 4.53 2.85 2.05
C VAL A 34 3.82 3.90 2.89
N MET A 35 3.28 4.92 2.24
CA MET A 35 2.43 5.94 2.85
C MET A 35 0.97 5.71 2.48
N THR A 36 0.07 5.91 3.43
CA THR A 36 -1.37 6.07 3.16
C THR A 36 -1.78 7.50 3.48
N TYR A 37 -2.59 8.12 2.61
CA TYR A 37 -3.07 9.47 2.85
C TYR A 37 -4.39 9.77 2.12
N ASN A 38 -5.46 9.99 2.89
CA ASN A 38 -6.66 10.65 2.39
C ASN A 38 -6.38 12.15 2.22
N VAL A 39 -6.34 12.62 0.97
CA VAL A 39 -5.98 14.01 0.66
C VAL A 39 -7.15 14.96 0.64
N HIS A 40 -8.38 14.47 0.82
CA HIS A 40 -9.61 15.27 0.83
C HIS A 40 -9.76 16.09 -0.47
N GLY A 41 -9.45 15.49 -1.62
CA GLY A 41 -9.58 16.11 -2.94
C GLY A 41 -11.00 16.03 -3.48
N LEU A 42 -11.97 16.55 -2.71
CA LEU A 42 -13.41 16.54 -3.03
C LEU A 42 -13.76 17.62 -4.07
N PRO A 43 -14.73 17.37 -4.96
CA PRO A 43 -15.20 18.37 -5.93
C PRO A 43 -16.12 19.41 -5.27
N TRP A 44 -16.22 20.60 -5.89
CA TRP A 44 -17.28 21.55 -5.59
C TRP A 44 -18.65 20.92 -5.89
N PRO A 45 -19.70 21.15 -5.07
CA PRO A 45 -19.75 22.04 -3.90
C PRO A 45 -19.45 21.35 -2.57
N ILE A 46 -18.92 20.13 -2.56
CA ILE A 46 -18.70 19.36 -1.32
C ILE A 46 -17.60 20.00 -0.46
N ALA A 47 -16.54 20.49 -1.11
CA ALA A 47 -15.48 21.27 -0.49
C ALA A 47 -15.26 22.58 -1.24
N GLU A 48 -14.72 23.57 -0.54
CA GLU A 48 -14.14 24.78 -1.15
C GLU A 48 -12.91 24.43 -2.00
N ASP A 49 -12.41 25.40 -2.77
CA ASP A 49 -11.21 25.20 -3.59
C ASP A 49 -10.00 24.79 -2.72
N ARG A 50 -9.42 23.62 -3.03
CA ARG A 50 -8.28 23.04 -2.33
C ARG A 50 -7.02 22.97 -3.19
N THR A 51 -6.98 23.62 -4.35
CA THR A 51 -5.83 23.61 -5.27
C THR A 51 -4.52 23.94 -4.56
N ALA A 52 -4.51 24.94 -3.67
CA ALA A 52 -3.32 25.32 -2.90
C ALA A 52 -2.84 24.21 -1.96
N SER A 53 -3.74 23.57 -1.21
CA SER A 53 -3.39 22.46 -0.31
C SER A 53 -2.89 21.24 -1.08
N LEU A 54 -3.56 20.86 -2.18
CA LEU A 54 -3.17 19.73 -3.01
C LEU A 54 -1.80 19.96 -3.67
N SER A 55 -1.54 21.19 -4.13
CA SER A 55 -0.22 21.61 -4.64
C SER A 55 0.87 21.56 -3.56
N ALA A 56 0.55 21.97 -2.33
CA ALA A 56 1.47 21.88 -1.19
C ALA A 56 1.81 20.42 -0.83
N ILE A 57 0.84 19.50 -0.92
CA ILE A 57 1.10 18.05 -0.73
C ILE A 57 2.13 17.56 -1.76
N ALA A 58 1.95 17.90 -3.04
CA ALA A 58 2.89 17.52 -4.09
C ALA A 58 4.28 18.14 -3.89
N ALA A 59 4.34 19.42 -3.50
CA ALA A 59 5.60 20.11 -3.20
C ALA A 59 6.34 19.48 -2.01
N GLN A 60 5.63 19.11 -0.95
CA GLN A 60 6.23 18.45 0.20
C GLN A 60 6.76 17.05 -0.15
N LEU A 61 6.01 16.23 -0.91
CA LEU A 61 6.52 14.95 -1.42
C LEU A 61 7.80 15.13 -2.27
N ARG A 62 7.84 16.17 -3.10
CA ARG A 62 9.02 16.51 -3.91
C ARG A 62 10.22 16.93 -3.04
N ALA A 63 9.99 17.71 -1.98
CA ALA A 63 11.03 18.10 -1.04
C ALA A 63 11.61 16.87 -0.31
N MET A 64 10.73 16.01 0.22
CA MET A 64 11.15 14.74 0.83
C MET A 64 11.98 13.88 -0.14
N ARG A 65 11.66 13.92 -1.44
CA ARG A 65 12.42 13.22 -2.48
C ARG A 65 13.80 13.81 -2.71
N ALA A 66 13.93 15.14 -2.71
CA ALA A 66 15.23 15.81 -2.79
C ALA A 66 16.12 15.43 -1.60
N ASP A 67 15.52 15.24 -0.42
CA ASP A 67 16.21 14.83 0.80
C ASP A 67 16.46 13.31 0.89
N GLY A 68 15.86 12.50 0.01
CA GLY A 68 16.00 11.04 0.03
C GLY A 68 15.14 10.30 1.08
N HIS A 69 14.10 10.96 1.62
CA HIS A 69 13.23 10.45 2.69
C HIS A 69 11.76 10.25 2.25
N GLN A 70 11.48 10.35 0.96
CA GLN A 70 10.13 10.18 0.41
C GLN A 70 9.55 8.78 0.65
N PRO A 71 8.22 8.66 0.75
CA PRO A 71 7.58 7.37 0.55
C PRO A 71 7.91 6.84 -0.85
N ARG A 72 8.40 5.61 -0.93
CA ARG A 72 8.67 4.93 -2.21
C ARG A 72 7.38 4.53 -2.91
N ILE A 73 6.33 4.27 -2.12
CA ILE A 73 4.98 3.94 -2.59
C ILE A 73 3.98 4.77 -1.78
N VAL A 74 3.02 5.38 -2.46
CA VAL A 74 1.92 6.17 -1.86
C VAL A 74 0.60 5.56 -2.27
N ALA A 75 -0.26 5.27 -1.30
CA ALA A 75 -1.67 4.91 -1.47
C ALA A 75 -2.52 6.14 -1.06
N LEU A 76 -3.22 6.73 -2.02
CA LEU A 76 -3.93 7.99 -1.88
C LEU A 76 -5.44 7.77 -1.96
N GLN A 77 -6.18 8.34 -1.02
CA GLN A 77 -7.64 8.32 -1.03
C GLN A 77 -8.20 9.73 -1.25
N GLU A 78 -9.45 9.79 -1.75
CA GLU A 78 -10.15 11.03 -2.14
C GLU A 78 -9.43 11.85 -3.22
N ALA A 79 -8.75 11.18 -4.14
CA ALA A 79 -8.15 11.78 -5.32
C ALA A 79 -9.17 12.07 -6.44
N PHE A 80 -10.30 12.72 -6.15
CA PHE A 80 -11.40 12.85 -7.11
C PHE A 80 -11.16 13.96 -8.15
N VAL A 81 -10.55 15.07 -7.73
CA VAL A 81 -10.29 16.25 -8.59
C VAL A 81 -8.96 16.15 -9.37
N PRO A 82 -8.81 16.85 -10.50
CA PRO A 82 -7.59 16.81 -11.32
C PRO A 82 -6.31 17.11 -10.54
N ASP A 83 -6.32 18.11 -9.65
CA ASP A 83 -5.14 18.48 -8.86
C ASP A 83 -4.70 17.37 -7.92
N ALA A 84 -5.64 16.66 -7.31
CA ALA A 84 -5.34 15.52 -6.44
C ALA A 84 -4.74 14.35 -7.24
N LYS A 85 -5.25 14.11 -8.46
CA LYS A 85 -4.68 13.10 -9.38
C LYS A 85 -3.29 13.48 -9.88
N ALA A 86 -3.01 14.78 -9.99
CA ALA A 86 -1.72 15.31 -10.42
C ALA A 86 -0.62 15.22 -9.34
N ILE A 87 -0.96 14.99 -8.06
CA ILE A 87 0.01 14.95 -6.94
C ILE A 87 1.19 14.04 -7.25
N GLY A 88 0.94 12.81 -7.72
CA GLY A 88 1.98 11.83 -7.99
C GLY A 88 2.98 12.30 -9.05
N ALA A 89 2.47 12.75 -10.21
CA ALA A 89 3.30 13.22 -11.31
C ALA A 89 4.06 14.50 -10.92
N ALA A 90 3.39 15.44 -10.26
CA ALA A 90 4.02 16.66 -9.76
C ALA A 90 5.14 16.35 -8.74
N ALA A 91 4.93 15.40 -7.83
CA ALA A 91 5.94 14.96 -6.86
C ALA A 91 7.10 14.14 -7.46
N GLY A 92 7.03 13.80 -8.76
CA GLY A 92 8.08 13.10 -9.49
C GLY A 92 8.01 11.57 -9.40
N TYR A 93 6.86 10.99 -9.07
CA TYR A 93 6.67 9.52 -9.17
C TYR A 93 6.61 9.07 -10.62
N ARG A 94 7.32 7.99 -10.93
CA ARG A 94 7.44 7.47 -12.30
C ARG A 94 6.27 6.59 -12.69
N TYR A 95 5.71 5.84 -11.74
CA TYR A 95 4.64 4.88 -12.00
C TYR A 95 3.40 5.27 -11.21
N ILE A 96 2.28 5.41 -11.91
CA ILE A 96 1.03 5.91 -11.37
C ILE A 96 -0.10 5.00 -11.84
N ALA A 97 -0.94 4.58 -10.91
CA ALA A 97 -2.16 3.85 -11.20
C ALA A 97 -3.33 4.49 -10.46
N PHE A 98 -4.47 4.60 -11.12
CA PHE A 98 -5.72 5.07 -10.51
C PHE A 98 -6.67 3.90 -10.27
N GLY A 99 -7.60 4.07 -9.34
CA GLY A 99 -8.65 3.10 -9.04
C GLY A 99 -9.72 3.00 -10.14
N ALA A 100 -10.90 2.49 -9.78
CA ALA A 100 -11.98 2.28 -10.73
C ALA A 100 -12.61 3.61 -11.16
N SER A 101 -12.92 3.77 -12.44
CA SER A 101 -13.62 4.94 -12.99
C SER A 101 -15.06 5.03 -12.46
N ALA A 102 -15.73 6.18 -12.67
CA ALA A 102 -17.10 6.38 -12.21
C ALA A 102 -18.10 5.39 -12.87
N ASP A 103 -17.83 4.98 -14.11
CA ASP A 103 -18.64 4.09 -14.94
C ASP A 103 -18.25 2.60 -14.81
N ALA A 104 -17.18 2.28 -14.08
CA ALA A 104 -16.75 0.92 -13.88
C ALA A 104 -17.81 0.10 -13.11
N SER A 105 -18.13 -1.09 -13.63
CA SER A 105 -19.11 -1.98 -13.03
C SER A 105 -18.71 -2.40 -11.62
N ALA A 106 -19.67 -2.39 -10.71
CA ALA A 106 -19.49 -2.90 -9.36
C ALA A 106 -19.38 -4.44 -9.34
N SER A 107 -18.86 -4.94 -8.22
CA SER A 107 -18.90 -6.38 -7.91
C SER A 107 -20.36 -6.86 -7.84
N ALA A 108 -20.59 -8.16 -8.04
CA ALA A 108 -21.95 -8.69 -8.08
C ALA A 108 -22.73 -8.45 -6.76
N GLU A 109 -23.98 -8.00 -6.90
CA GLU A 109 -24.92 -7.79 -5.81
C GLU A 109 -25.62 -9.07 -5.38
N THR A 110 -25.74 -9.26 -4.07
CA THR A 110 -26.65 -10.24 -3.48
C THR A 110 -28.10 -9.75 -3.51
N PRO A 111 -29.11 -10.62 -3.26
CA PRO A 111 -30.49 -10.17 -3.07
C PRO A 111 -30.65 -9.13 -1.96
N ASN A 112 -29.88 -9.27 -0.87
CA ASN A 112 -29.90 -8.31 0.24
C ASN A 112 -29.29 -6.97 -0.19
N ASP A 113 -28.20 -6.99 -0.96
CA ASP A 113 -27.57 -5.78 -1.51
C ASP A 113 -28.59 -5.01 -2.36
N ARG A 114 -29.31 -5.70 -3.25
CA ARG A 114 -30.38 -5.10 -4.08
C ARG A 114 -31.47 -4.45 -3.24
N SER A 115 -31.96 -5.16 -2.21
CA SER A 115 -32.98 -4.61 -1.31
C SER A 115 -32.48 -3.40 -0.53
N PHE A 116 -31.20 -3.40 -0.14
CA PHE A 116 -30.59 -2.29 0.58
C PHE A 116 -30.42 -1.05 -0.31
N VAL A 117 -29.99 -1.24 -1.56
CA VAL A 117 -29.83 -0.19 -2.57
C VAL A 117 -31.19 0.40 -2.95
N SER A 118 -32.22 -0.43 -3.17
CA SER A 118 -33.56 0.05 -3.51
C SER A 118 -34.19 0.89 -2.39
N ALA A 119 -33.80 0.67 -1.14
CA ALA A 119 -34.25 1.46 0.01
C ALA A 119 -33.46 2.76 0.23
N GLY A 120 -32.56 3.14 -0.69
CA GLY A 120 -31.74 4.34 -0.58
C GLY A 120 -32.50 5.66 -0.71
N SER A 121 -31.91 6.73 -0.19
CA SER A 121 -32.45 8.08 -0.29
C SER A 121 -31.81 8.88 -1.43
N MET A 122 -32.62 9.39 -2.36
CA MET A 122 -32.16 10.37 -3.36
C MET A 122 -31.56 11.62 -2.71
N PHE A 123 -32.17 12.12 -1.63
CA PHE A 123 -31.67 13.31 -0.90
C PHE A 123 -30.30 13.09 -0.24
N ARG A 124 -29.90 11.84 -0.04
CA ARG A 124 -28.57 11.48 0.47
C ARG A 124 -27.65 10.94 -0.62
N GLY A 125 -28.03 11.04 -1.89
CA GLY A 125 -27.19 10.64 -3.02
C GLY A 125 -27.18 9.14 -3.31
N GLU A 126 -28.04 8.34 -2.68
CA GLU A 126 -27.97 6.88 -2.77
C GLU A 126 -28.66 6.31 -4.01
N GLN A 127 -29.44 7.13 -4.71
CA GLN A 127 -30.21 6.76 -5.91
C GLN A 127 -29.93 7.67 -7.11
N VAL A 128 -28.90 8.53 -7.04
CA VAL A 128 -28.56 9.47 -8.12
C VAL A 128 -27.44 8.98 -9.03
N GLY A 129 -26.78 7.87 -8.66
CA GLY A 129 -25.67 7.29 -9.40
C GLY A 129 -24.29 7.81 -8.98
N LYS A 130 -23.25 7.33 -9.65
CA LYS A 130 -21.85 7.72 -9.41
C LYS A 130 -21.53 8.98 -10.21
N HIS A 131 -20.96 9.98 -9.55
CA HIS A 131 -20.49 11.22 -10.18
C HIS A 131 -18.97 11.28 -10.31
N VAL A 132 -18.26 10.59 -9.41
CA VAL A 132 -16.79 10.53 -9.42
C VAL A 132 -16.32 9.09 -9.36
N ASP A 133 -15.06 8.90 -9.76
CA ASP A 133 -14.37 7.62 -9.68
C ASP A 133 -14.14 7.17 -8.23
N SER A 134 -13.33 6.14 -8.01
CA SER A 134 -13.08 5.63 -6.66
C SER A 134 -12.26 6.59 -5.79
N GLY A 135 -11.62 7.61 -6.37
CA GLY A 135 -10.71 8.51 -5.67
C GLY A 135 -9.46 7.81 -5.13
N LEU A 136 -9.12 6.63 -5.65
CA LEU A 136 -7.93 5.88 -5.25
C LEU A 136 -6.80 6.12 -6.24
N ALA A 137 -5.58 6.25 -5.72
CA ALA A 137 -4.39 6.31 -6.54
C ALA A 137 -3.20 5.66 -5.84
N ILE A 138 -2.42 4.87 -6.60
CA ILE A 138 -1.12 4.37 -6.16
C ILE A 138 -0.02 5.06 -6.97
N PHE A 139 0.91 5.72 -6.29
CA PHE A 139 2.13 6.29 -6.87
C PHE A 139 3.33 5.47 -6.42
N SER A 140 4.26 5.17 -7.33
CA SER A 140 5.43 4.35 -7.03
C SER A 140 6.70 4.83 -7.73
N ASP A 141 7.81 4.74 -7.00
CA ASP A 141 9.17 4.83 -7.54
C ASP A 141 9.53 3.57 -8.37
N TYR A 142 8.83 2.46 -8.12
CA TYR A 142 9.11 1.15 -8.68
C TYR A 142 8.08 0.78 -9.77
N PRO A 143 8.45 -0.04 -10.77
CA PRO A 143 7.53 -0.42 -11.83
C PRO A 143 6.25 -1.08 -11.32
N ILE A 144 5.09 -0.56 -11.74
CA ILE A 144 3.80 -1.21 -11.58
C ILE A 144 3.63 -2.18 -12.76
N LEU A 145 3.64 -3.48 -12.46
CA LEU A 145 3.57 -4.55 -13.46
C LEU A 145 2.14 -4.87 -13.87
N ALA A 146 1.21 -4.77 -12.93
CA ALA A 146 -0.21 -5.07 -13.14
C ALA A 146 -1.06 -4.32 -12.10
N VAL A 147 -2.31 -4.06 -12.46
CA VAL A 147 -3.29 -3.44 -11.56
C VAL A 147 -4.61 -4.21 -11.62
N ARG A 148 -5.16 -4.56 -10.45
CA ARG A 148 -6.51 -5.11 -10.29
C ARG A 148 -7.37 -4.13 -9.51
N ARG A 149 -8.67 -4.11 -9.78
CA ARG A 149 -9.63 -3.18 -9.16
C ARG A 149 -10.92 -3.91 -8.86
N ILE A 150 -11.60 -3.48 -7.81
CA ILE A 150 -13.01 -3.77 -7.56
C ILE A 150 -13.73 -2.49 -7.18
N SER A 151 -14.99 -2.38 -7.57
CA SER A 151 -15.90 -1.38 -7.04
C SER A 151 -16.92 -2.06 -6.13
N TYR A 152 -17.29 -1.38 -5.04
CA TYR A 152 -18.25 -1.90 -4.09
C TYR A 152 -19.69 -1.67 -4.59
N PRO A 153 -20.57 -2.70 -4.56
CA PRO A 153 -21.94 -2.59 -5.04
C PRO A 153 -22.85 -1.82 -4.08
N VAL A 154 -22.47 -1.72 -2.80
CA VAL A 154 -23.26 -1.01 -1.80
C VAL A 154 -22.45 0.14 -1.21
N CYS A 155 -23.17 1.21 -0.90
CA CYS A 155 -22.69 2.44 -0.31
C CYS A 155 -23.81 3.03 0.54
N ALA A 156 -23.50 3.95 1.43
CA ALA A 156 -24.47 4.60 2.27
C ALA A 156 -24.25 6.12 2.28
N GLY A 157 -25.33 6.86 2.08
CA GLY A 157 -25.35 8.32 2.04
C GLY A 157 -24.47 8.92 0.94
N TYR A 158 -23.86 10.08 1.21
CA TYR A 158 -23.13 10.84 0.18
C TYR A 158 -21.92 10.11 -0.42
N ASP A 159 -21.39 9.10 0.28
CA ASP A 159 -20.38 8.19 -0.27
C ASP A 159 -20.87 7.46 -1.53
N CYS A 160 -22.18 7.34 -1.74
CA CYS A 160 -22.74 6.77 -2.95
C CYS A 160 -22.46 7.54 -4.22
N LEU A 161 -22.06 8.82 -4.13
CA LEU A 161 -21.68 9.63 -5.28
C LEU A 161 -20.30 9.26 -5.84
N ALA A 162 -19.50 8.49 -5.10
CA ALA A 162 -18.21 7.97 -5.53
C ALA A 162 -18.27 6.47 -5.83
N ASN A 163 -17.51 6.02 -6.82
CA ASN A 163 -17.37 4.59 -7.11
C ASN A 163 -16.33 3.92 -6.19
N LYS A 164 -16.53 4.03 -4.86
CA LYS A 164 -15.61 3.49 -3.85
C LYS A 164 -15.34 2.01 -4.06
N GLY A 165 -14.14 1.58 -3.71
CA GLY A 165 -13.63 0.26 -4.03
C GLY A 165 -12.28 -0.02 -3.41
N ALA A 166 -11.57 -0.96 -4.02
CA ALA A 166 -10.17 -1.25 -3.73
C ALA A 166 -9.39 -1.43 -5.03
N MET A 167 -8.09 -1.15 -4.99
CA MET A 167 -7.17 -1.44 -6.07
C MET A 167 -5.92 -2.15 -5.53
N ALA A 168 -5.35 -3.03 -6.33
CA ALA A 168 -4.10 -3.72 -6.04
C ALA A 168 -3.11 -3.46 -7.18
N ALA A 169 -1.89 -3.02 -6.85
CA ALA A 169 -0.78 -2.84 -7.78
C ALA A 169 0.31 -3.86 -7.46
N MET A 170 0.70 -4.66 -8.47
CA MET A 170 1.84 -5.56 -8.37
C MET A 170 3.12 -4.77 -8.70
N ILE A 171 4.01 -4.59 -7.73
CA ILE A 171 5.13 -3.66 -7.81
C ILE A 171 6.46 -4.42 -7.80
N ALA A 172 7.31 -4.16 -8.81
CA ALA A 172 8.64 -4.73 -8.92
C ALA A 172 9.66 -3.98 -8.06
N VAL A 173 9.82 -4.38 -6.80
CA VAL A 173 10.81 -3.79 -5.89
C VAL A 173 12.22 -4.29 -6.28
N PRO A 174 13.19 -3.40 -6.56
CA PRO A 174 14.55 -3.80 -6.89
C PRO A 174 15.17 -4.69 -5.80
N GLY A 175 15.86 -5.75 -6.22
CA GLY A 175 16.48 -6.73 -5.32
C GLY A 175 15.62 -7.95 -5.05
N LEU A 176 14.29 -7.84 -5.08
CA LEU A 176 13.39 -8.96 -4.79
C LEU A 176 13.20 -9.89 -5.99
N ALA A 177 12.98 -11.18 -5.71
CA ALA A 177 12.75 -12.20 -6.73
C ALA A 177 11.36 -12.14 -7.40
N GLY A 178 10.39 -11.55 -6.72
CA GLY A 178 9.02 -11.40 -7.18
C GLY A 178 8.45 -10.04 -6.79
N PRO A 179 7.29 -9.67 -7.37
CA PRO A 179 6.63 -8.43 -7.04
C PRO A 179 6.05 -8.45 -5.62
N VAL A 180 5.91 -7.28 -5.03
CA VAL A 180 5.11 -7.04 -3.83
C VAL A 180 3.77 -6.45 -4.28
N THR A 181 2.67 -6.97 -3.76
CA THR A 181 1.33 -6.47 -4.08
C THR A 181 0.94 -5.41 -3.04
N VAL A 182 0.70 -4.18 -3.51
CA VAL A 182 0.22 -3.07 -2.67
C VAL A 182 -1.26 -2.84 -2.94
N ILE A 183 -2.06 -2.85 -1.88
CA ILE A 183 -3.51 -2.68 -1.94
C ILE A 183 -3.88 -1.34 -1.30
N ASP A 184 -4.73 -0.59 -1.98
CA ASP A 184 -5.34 0.65 -1.51
C ASP A 184 -6.87 0.51 -1.49
N THR A 185 -7.53 1.08 -0.49
CA THR A 185 -8.98 1.06 -0.33
C THR A 185 -9.47 2.33 0.36
N HIS A 186 -10.72 2.68 0.09
CA HIS A 186 -11.44 3.69 0.85
C HIS A 186 -12.85 3.17 1.17
N LEU A 187 -13.10 2.87 2.43
CA LEU A 187 -14.36 2.30 2.90
C LEU A 187 -15.41 3.38 3.20
N ASN A 188 -16.67 2.95 3.32
CA ASN A 188 -17.80 3.81 3.60
C ASN A 188 -17.57 4.57 4.91
N SER A 189 -17.73 5.88 4.88
CA SER A 189 -17.64 6.73 6.05
C SER A 189 -18.76 6.40 7.06
N ASN A 190 -18.65 6.90 8.29
CA ASN A 190 -19.70 6.75 9.31
C ASN A 190 -20.61 7.98 9.33
N GLY A 191 -20.45 8.88 10.29
CA GLY A 191 -21.29 10.07 10.42
C GLY A 191 -21.27 11.02 9.22
N ALA A 192 -20.16 11.05 8.46
CA ALA A 192 -20.03 11.91 7.27
C ALA A 192 -20.97 11.52 6.11
N THR A 193 -21.53 10.30 6.12
CA THR A 193 -22.51 9.86 5.12
C THR A 193 -23.83 10.62 5.16
N GLY A 194 -24.19 11.19 6.32
CA GLY A 194 -25.49 11.85 6.53
C GLY A 194 -26.71 10.91 6.63
N VAL A 195 -26.50 9.58 6.69
CA VAL A 195 -27.56 8.59 6.93
C VAL A 195 -27.48 8.00 8.33
N SER A 196 -28.44 7.15 8.70
CA SER A 196 -28.45 6.48 10.00
C SER A 196 -27.26 5.52 10.16
N GLU A 197 -26.79 5.38 11.40
CA GLU A 197 -25.68 4.49 11.74
C GLU A 197 -25.91 3.03 11.26
N PRO A 198 -27.09 2.41 11.43
CA PRO A 198 -27.31 1.05 10.92
C PRO A 198 -27.17 0.94 9.40
N ARG A 199 -27.58 1.97 8.65
CA ARG A 199 -27.46 2.00 7.19
C ARG A 199 -26.00 2.14 6.76
N ALA A 200 -25.26 3.03 7.41
CA ALA A 200 -23.81 3.18 7.19
C ALA A 200 -23.04 1.91 7.59
N LEU A 201 -23.43 1.25 8.68
CA LEU A 201 -22.81 0.02 9.16
C LEU A 201 -23.05 -1.17 8.20
N TYR A 202 -24.23 -1.28 7.61
CA TYR A 202 -24.49 -2.32 6.59
C TYR A 202 -23.55 -2.17 5.40
N ALA A 203 -23.48 -0.98 4.81
CA ALA A 203 -22.59 -0.72 3.68
C ALA A 203 -21.13 -1.00 4.06
N TYR A 204 -20.69 -0.52 5.23
CA TYR A 204 -19.36 -0.77 5.76
C TYR A 204 -19.01 -2.26 5.84
N LYS A 205 -19.87 -3.07 6.47
CA LYS A 205 -19.64 -4.52 6.64
C LYS A 205 -19.55 -5.21 5.29
N ARG A 206 -20.47 -4.91 4.37
CA ARG A 206 -20.47 -5.51 3.05
C ARG A 206 -19.21 -5.16 2.24
N GLN A 207 -18.69 -3.94 2.39
CA GLN A 207 -17.43 -3.54 1.78
C GLN A 207 -16.23 -4.26 2.40
N ILE A 208 -16.21 -4.46 3.71
CA ILE A 208 -15.19 -5.30 4.38
C ILE A 208 -15.21 -6.73 3.85
N ASP A 209 -16.39 -7.33 3.65
CA ASP A 209 -16.50 -8.70 3.11
C ASP A 209 -15.87 -8.80 1.72
N LEU A 210 -16.19 -7.83 0.85
CA LEU A 210 -15.66 -7.76 -0.51
C LEU A 210 -14.16 -7.47 -0.53
N LEU A 211 -13.69 -6.59 0.34
CA LEU A 211 -12.26 -6.29 0.49
C LEU A 211 -11.49 -7.51 0.97
N SER A 212 -11.99 -8.22 1.98
CA SER A 212 -11.39 -9.46 2.49
C SER A 212 -11.29 -10.52 1.39
N ALA A 213 -12.37 -10.71 0.62
CA ALA A 213 -12.38 -11.61 -0.53
C ALA A 213 -11.41 -11.16 -1.64
N PHE A 214 -11.32 -9.85 -1.91
CA PHE A 214 -10.39 -9.30 -2.89
C PHE A 214 -8.93 -9.52 -2.50
N ILE A 215 -8.57 -9.27 -1.24
CA ILE A 215 -7.26 -9.57 -0.65
C ILE A 215 -6.96 -11.07 -0.77
N GLY A 216 -7.91 -11.93 -0.40
CA GLY A 216 -7.77 -13.38 -0.54
C GLY A 216 -7.59 -13.83 -2.00
N SER A 217 -8.21 -13.14 -2.96
CA SER A 217 -8.04 -13.46 -4.40
C SER A 217 -6.66 -13.08 -4.96
N MET A 218 -5.80 -12.40 -4.20
CA MET A 218 -4.40 -12.15 -4.55
C MET A 218 -3.49 -13.31 -4.14
N GLU A 219 -4.06 -14.39 -3.61
CA GLU A 219 -3.33 -15.57 -3.18
C GLU A 219 -2.75 -16.33 -4.38
N ARG A 220 -1.53 -15.95 -4.76
CA ARG A 220 -0.52 -16.94 -5.14
C ARG A 220 0.27 -17.29 -3.88
N PRO A 221 0.70 -18.54 -3.67
CA PRO A 221 1.40 -18.99 -2.44
C PRO A 221 2.67 -18.20 -2.04
N HIS A 222 3.09 -17.21 -2.82
CA HIS A 222 4.34 -16.48 -2.67
C HIS A 222 4.19 -14.95 -2.74
N GLU A 223 2.97 -14.40 -2.69
CA GLU A 223 2.79 -12.95 -2.75
C GLU A 223 2.81 -12.31 -1.36
N THR A 224 3.78 -11.42 -1.16
CA THR A 224 3.82 -10.50 -0.03
C THR A 224 2.86 -9.34 -0.30
N LEU A 225 1.98 -9.07 0.67
CA LEU A 225 0.96 -8.03 0.58
C LEU A 225 1.29 -6.87 1.51
N LEU A 226 1.16 -5.64 1.02
CA LEU A 226 1.12 -4.42 1.82
C LEU A 226 -0.24 -3.77 1.59
N VAL A 227 -1.05 -3.64 2.64
CA VAL A 227 -2.43 -3.16 2.56
C VAL A 227 -2.52 -1.83 3.27
N ALA A 228 -2.97 -0.81 2.55
CA ALA A 228 -3.05 0.57 2.98
C ALA A 228 -4.45 1.13 2.69
N GLY A 229 -4.83 2.23 3.33
CA GLY A 229 -6.05 2.95 2.97
C GLY A 229 -6.73 3.66 4.13
N ASP A 230 -7.81 4.36 3.79
CA ASP A 230 -8.79 4.87 4.75
C ASP A 230 -9.89 3.82 4.92
N PHE A 231 -9.77 3.07 6.01
CA PHE A 231 -10.71 2.03 6.39
C PHE A 231 -11.91 2.56 7.15
N ASN A 232 -11.99 3.86 7.48
CA ASN A 232 -13.11 4.47 8.19
C ASN A 232 -13.60 3.64 9.42
N VAL A 233 -12.69 2.95 10.12
CA VAL A 233 -13.04 2.10 11.27
C VAL A 233 -13.53 2.98 12.41
N GLY A 234 -12.72 3.97 12.81
CA GLY A 234 -13.10 4.95 13.82
C GLY A 234 -13.19 4.37 15.24
N GLN A 235 -14.08 4.95 16.04
CA GLN A 235 -14.32 4.55 17.44
C GLN A 235 -15.55 3.65 17.61
N ASP A 236 -16.29 3.40 16.53
CA ASP A 236 -17.49 2.56 16.59
C ASP A 236 -17.14 1.11 16.89
N ILE A 237 -17.76 0.55 17.94
CA ILE A 237 -17.41 -0.80 18.44
C ILE A 237 -17.78 -1.87 17.41
N ALA A 238 -18.92 -1.72 16.73
CA ALA A 238 -19.37 -2.70 15.74
C ALA A 238 -18.44 -2.73 14.51
N ARG A 239 -18.01 -1.56 14.02
CA ARG A 239 -17.00 -1.45 12.96
C ARG A 239 -15.66 -2.02 13.38
N ARG A 240 -15.17 -1.67 14.58
CA ARG A 240 -13.90 -2.19 15.10
C ARG A 240 -13.88 -3.71 15.20
N ALA A 241 -14.94 -4.29 15.77
CA ALA A 241 -15.06 -5.75 15.89
C ALA A 241 -15.09 -6.41 14.51
N TYR A 242 -15.90 -5.88 13.58
CA TYR A 242 -16.04 -6.44 12.24
C TYR A 242 -14.73 -6.32 11.42
N PHE A 243 -14.08 -5.16 11.48
CA PHE A 243 -12.77 -4.92 10.86
C PHE A 243 -11.72 -5.88 11.40
N ALA A 244 -11.59 -5.99 12.73
CA ALA A 244 -10.59 -6.86 13.35
C ALA A 244 -10.82 -8.33 12.99
N GLN A 245 -12.08 -8.79 13.00
CA GLN A 245 -12.44 -10.15 12.61
C GLN A 245 -11.98 -10.48 11.19
N HIS A 246 -12.19 -9.57 10.22
CA HIS A 246 -11.94 -9.87 8.81
C HIS A 246 -10.51 -9.55 8.35
N MET A 247 -9.87 -8.53 8.93
CA MET A 247 -8.51 -8.16 8.55
C MET A 247 -7.45 -8.91 9.36
N PHE A 248 -7.71 -9.26 10.62
CA PHE A 248 -6.73 -9.93 11.49
C PHE A 248 -7.10 -11.36 11.89
N GLY A 249 -8.37 -11.76 11.77
CA GLY A 249 -8.85 -13.08 12.20
C GLY A 249 -9.33 -14.01 11.08
N GLY A 250 -9.34 -13.57 9.81
CA GLY A 250 -9.82 -14.36 8.68
C GLY A 250 -8.87 -15.48 8.24
N SER A 251 -9.19 -16.14 7.11
CA SER A 251 -8.31 -17.17 6.50
C SER A 251 -6.97 -16.62 6.04
N MET A 252 -6.91 -15.32 5.75
CA MET A 252 -5.73 -14.59 5.30
C MET A 252 -5.45 -13.43 6.26
N PRO A 253 -5.05 -13.72 7.51
CA PRO A 253 -4.88 -12.67 8.51
C PRO A 253 -3.70 -11.76 8.14
N LEU A 254 -3.95 -10.46 8.22
CA LEU A 254 -2.94 -9.43 8.09
C LEU A 254 -2.27 -9.17 9.45
N THR A 255 -1.09 -8.55 9.41
CA THR A 255 -0.45 -7.96 10.58
C THR A 255 -0.52 -6.44 10.48
N GLY A 256 -0.94 -5.79 11.55
CA GLY A 256 -0.88 -4.33 11.66
C GLY A 256 0.56 -3.82 11.67
N GLY A 257 1.01 -3.20 10.58
CA GLY A 257 2.38 -2.73 10.38
C GLY A 257 2.76 -1.60 11.32
N GLU A 258 1.89 -0.59 11.40
CA GLU A 258 2.03 0.53 12.33
C GLU A 258 1.93 0.08 13.81
N GLN A 259 1.06 -0.89 14.14
CA GLN A 259 0.94 -1.45 15.50
C GLN A 259 2.21 -2.22 15.86
N ARG A 260 2.69 -3.07 14.94
CA ARG A 260 3.92 -3.84 15.12
C ARG A 260 5.13 -2.92 15.30
N CYS A 261 5.24 -1.84 14.53
CA CYS A 261 6.32 -0.88 14.70
C CYS A 261 6.30 -0.25 16.09
N ARG A 262 5.16 0.33 16.51
CA ARG A 262 5.04 1.00 17.82
C ARG A 262 5.25 0.08 19.02
N SER A 263 5.05 -1.23 18.85
CA SER A 263 5.31 -2.24 19.89
C SER A 263 6.73 -2.81 19.86
N THR A 264 7.54 -2.44 18.86
CA THR A 264 8.91 -2.93 18.69
C THR A 264 9.91 -1.84 19.12
N PRO A 265 10.69 -2.03 20.19
CA PRO A 265 11.59 -0.99 20.73
C PRO A 265 12.62 -0.45 19.73
N THR A 266 13.02 -1.27 18.75
CA THR A 266 13.99 -0.89 17.72
C THR A 266 13.36 -0.20 16.51
N CYS A 267 12.03 -0.09 16.44
CA CYS A 267 11.37 0.61 15.35
C CYS A 267 11.36 2.12 15.62
N LEU A 268 11.86 2.91 14.66
CA LEU A 268 11.91 4.36 14.80
C LEU A 268 10.52 4.97 14.62
N VAL A 269 10.04 5.73 15.60
CA VAL A 269 8.78 6.48 15.50
C VAL A 269 9.06 7.97 15.51
N THR A 270 8.73 8.66 14.41
CA THR A 270 8.88 10.13 14.29
C THR A 270 7.52 10.82 14.17
N GLN A 271 7.46 12.12 14.46
CA GLN A 271 6.21 12.89 14.53
C GLN A 271 5.18 12.23 15.48
N ALA A 272 5.63 11.82 16.66
CA ALA A 272 4.86 10.97 17.59
C ALA A 272 3.46 11.51 17.95
N ALA A 273 3.29 12.82 18.06
CA ALA A 273 1.98 13.44 18.35
C ALA A 273 0.97 13.24 17.22
N ASP A 274 1.42 13.35 15.97
CA ASP A 274 0.57 13.16 14.80
C ASP A 274 0.32 11.67 14.51
N VAL A 275 1.35 10.83 14.72
CA VAL A 275 1.18 9.37 14.77
C VAL A 275 0.12 8.95 15.80
N ALA A 276 0.18 9.50 17.02
CA ALA A 276 -0.79 9.22 18.07
C ALA A 276 -2.19 9.72 17.70
N THR A 277 -2.30 10.89 17.06
CA THR A 277 -3.57 11.42 16.58
C THR A 277 -4.19 10.50 15.51
N SER A 278 -3.41 10.11 14.50
CA SER A 278 -3.88 9.21 13.42
C SER A 278 -4.32 7.85 13.98
N THR A 279 -3.45 7.22 14.78
CA THR A 279 -3.76 5.96 15.46
C THR A 279 -5.00 6.07 16.33
N GLY A 280 -5.13 7.16 17.09
CA GLY A 280 -6.26 7.40 17.97
C GLY A 280 -7.57 7.53 17.20
N ARG A 281 -7.56 8.11 16.00
CA ARG A 281 -8.72 8.17 15.11
C ARG A 281 -9.03 6.82 14.46
N ALA A 282 -8.03 5.98 14.23
CA ALA A 282 -8.15 4.62 13.71
C ALA A 282 -8.90 4.56 12.36
N LYS A 283 -8.65 5.52 11.47
CA LYS A 283 -9.24 5.53 10.12
C LYS A 283 -8.27 5.01 9.08
N ASP A 284 -7.05 5.51 9.11
CA ASP A 284 -5.99 5.17 8.16
C ASP A 284 -5.16 4.01 8.73
N TRP A 285 -4.95 2.95 7.93
CA TRP A 285 -4.25 1.75 8.40
C TRP A 285 -3.16 1.33 7.41
N LEU A 286 -2.01 0.93 7.93
CA LEU A 286 -0.95 0.23 7.20
C LEU A 286 -0.76 -1.18 7.77
N MET A 287 -1.10 -2.19 6.96
CA MET A 287 -1.07 -3.61 7.29
C MET A 287 -0.22 -4.38 6.29
N TYR A 288 0.21 -5.59 6.63
CA TYR A 288 0.97 -6.44 5.73
C TYR A 288 0.70 -7.92 5.95
N ARG A 289 1.05 -8.73 4.95
CA ARG A 289 1.18 -10.19 5.07
C ARG A 289 2.47 -10.62 4.39
N ALA A 290 3.36 -11.24 5.16
CA ALA A 290 4.56 -11.86 4.61
C ALA A 290 4.19 -13.14 3.83
N SER A 291 5.07 -13.54 2.92
CA SER A 291 5.01 -14.85 2.27
C SER A 291 6.08 -15.78 2.82
N ASP A 292 6.02 -17.07 2.51
CA ASP A 292 7.04 -18.04 2.92
C ASP A 292 8.43 -17.72 2.32
N ALA A 293 8.46 -16.97 1.22
CA ALA A 293 9.69 -16.62 0.50
C ALA A 293 10.27 -15.25 0.89
N LEU A 294 9.47 -14.38 1.53
CA LEU A 294 9.84 -13.00 1.81
C LEU A 294 9.27 -12.55 3.15
N SER A 295 10.18 -12.33 4.11
CA SER A 295 9.85 -11.75 5.40
C SER A 295 9.58 -10.26 5.29
N VAL A 296 8.74 -9.74 6.20
CA VAL A 296 8.37 -8.32 6.25
C VAL A 296 8.55 -7.83 7.68
N LYS A 297 9.42 -6.84 7.88
CA LYS A 297 9.68 -6.25 9.19
C LYS A 297 9.51 -4.74 9.12
N PRO A 298 8.53 -4.14 9.83
CA PRO A 298 8.46 -2.69 9.96
C PRO A 298 9.66 -2.20 10.79
N VAL A 299 10.34 -1.15 10.30
CA VAL A 299 11.55 -0.56 10.90
C VAL A 299 11.42 0.92 11.21
N ALA A 300 10.46 1.63 10.59
CA ALA A 300 10.10 2.97 11.00
C ALA A 300 8.60 3.26 10.78
N PHE A 301 8.04 4.16 11.57
CA PHE A 301 6.68 4.69 11.43
C PHE A 301 6.69 6.21 11.64
N SER A 302 6.07 6.95 10.73
CA SER A 302 6.13 8.41 10.71
C SER A 302 4.81 9.02 10.22
N ALA A 303 4.61 10.30 10.49
CA ALA A 303 3.47 11.08 10.02
C ALA A 303 3.96 12.32 9.26
N PRO A 304 4.47 12.17 8.02
CA PRO A 304 5.02 13.29 7.26
C PRO A 304 3.98 14.36 6.95
N PHE A 305 2.71 14.00 6.80
CA PHE A 305 1.61 14.95 6.55
C PHE A 305 0.76 15.13 7.81
N GLY A 306 1.39 15.67 8.85
CA GLY A 306 0.77 16.01 10.12
C GLY A 306 0.34 17.47 10.22
N ARG A 307 0.41 18.01 11.43
CA ARG A 307 0.13 19.42 11.68
C ARG A 307 1.37 20.26 11.42
N ALA A 308 1.21 21.39 10.73
CA ALA A 308 2.23 22.42 10.63
C ALA A 308 2.45 23.11 11.99
N GLY A 309 3.49 23.95 12.10
CA GLY A 309 3.82 24.66 13.35
C GLY A 309 2.70 25.55 13.89
N ASP A 310 1.84 26.07 13.00
CA ASP A 310 0.63 26.83 13.31
C ASP A 310 -0.60 25.95 13.58
N LYS A 311 -0.42 24.63 13.65
CA LYS A 311 -1.44 23.59 13.85
C LYS A 311 -2.39 23.36 12.68
N THR A 312 -2.18 24.02 11.54
CA THR A 312 -2.96 23.75 10.32
C THR A 312 -2.56 22.40 9.70
N MET A 313 -3.42 21.86 8.84
CA MET A 313 -3.18 20.61 8.13
C MET A 313 -3.54 20.75 6.65
N LEU A 314 -2.81 20.04 5.79
CA LEU A 314 -3.06 20.00 4.34
C LEU A 314 -4.21 19.08 3.93
N SER A 315 -4.77 18.32 4.86
CA SER A 315 -5.98 17.50 4.74
C SER A 315 -6.63 17.41 6.12
N ASP A 316 -7.86 16.95 6.22
CA ASP A 316 -8.47 16.62 7.52
C ASP A 316 -7.97 15.28 8.09
N HIS A 317 -7.19 14.53 7.31
CA HIS A 317 -6.45 13.34 7.71
C HIS A 317 -4.96 13.61 7.92
N ILE A 318 -4.31 12.76 8.71
CA ILE A 318 -2.84 12.74 8.86
C ILE A 318 -2.29 11.66 7.94
N GLY A 319 -1.44 12.04 6.99
CA GLY A 319 -0.75 11.07 6.14
C GLY A 319 0.37 10.39 6.91
N VAL A 320 0.29 9.06 6.98
CA VAL A 320 1.21 8.22 7.77
C VAL A 320 1.95 7.23 6.88
N MET A 321 3.18 6.89 7.26
CA MET A 321 4.09 6.06 6.47
C MET A 321 4.83 5.06 7.35
N VAL A 322 4.84 3.79 6.91
CA VAL A 322 5.68 2.73 7.50
C VAL A 322 6.78 2.35 6.51
N SER A 323 8.00 2.26 7.01
CA SER A 323 9.14 1.67 6.31
C SER A 323 9.31 0.23 6.73
N TYR A 324 9.46 -0.67 5.76
CA TYR A 324 9.64 -2.11 5.94
C TYR A 324 11.01 -2.53 5.39
N THR A 325 11.71 -3.38 6.13
CA THR A 325 12.72 -4.26 5.56
C THR A 325 12.02 -5.50 5.00
N LEU A 326 12.30 -5.81 3.75
CA LEU A 326 11.88 -7.02 3.05
C LEU A 326 13.13 -7.87 2.84
N ASP A 327 13.14 -9.08 3.40
CA ASP A 327 14.29 -9.98 3.33
C ASP A 327 13.85 -11.40 2.92
N GLY A 328 14.48 -11.91 1.87
CA GLY A 328 14.12 -13.16 1.20
C GLY A 328 15.25 -13.66 0.29
N VAL A 329 15.03 -14.82 -0.34
CA VAL A 329 16.07 -15.48 -1.16
C VAL A 329 16.42 -14.61 -2.38
N ALA A 330 17.69 -14.18 -2.46
CA ALA A 330 18.18 -13.34 -3.56
C ALA A 330 18.18 -14.07 -4.92
N VAL A 331 17.90 -13.32 -5.99
CA VAL A 331 18.14 -13.78 -7.36
C VAL A 331 19.63 -13.65 -7.66
N ARG A 332 20.29 -14.77 -8.02
CA ARG A 332 21.63 -14.70 -8.64
C ARG A 332 21.50 -14.01 -10.00
N PRO A 333 22.21 -12.90 -10.27
CA PRO A 333 22.23 -12.34 -11.61
C PRO A 333 22.81 -13.38 -12.57
N LYS A 334 22.07 -13.74 -13.62
CA LYS A 334 22.64 -14.52 -14.74
C LYS A 334 23.71 -13.63 -15.40
N MET A 335 24.99 -13.96 -15.19
CA MET A 335 26.06 -13.42 -16.02
C MET A 335 25.74 -13.75 -17.47
N ALA A 336 25.50 -12.72 -18.28
CA ALA A 336 25.45 -12.86 -19.72
C ALA A 336 26.82 -13.36 -20.16
N ALA A 337 26.89 -14.62 -20.61
CA ALA A 337 28.08 -15.14 -21.25
C ALA A 337 28.29 -14.36 -22.55
N MET A 338 29.23 -13.41 -22.55
CA MET A 338 29.83 -12.91 -23.78
C MET A 338 30.53 -14.09 -24.45
N LEU A 339 29.87 -14.70 -25.43
CA LEU A 339 30.52 -15.54 -26.42
C LEU A 339 31.37 -14.63 -27.31
N ALA A 340 32.64 -14.47 -26.96
CA ALA A 340 33.65 -14.02 -27.88
C ALA A 340 33.88 -15.14 -28.91
N SER A 341 33.36 -14.96 -30.13
CA SER A 341 33.75 -15.80 -31.27
C SER A 341 35.14 -15.37 -31.72
N ARG A 342 36.05 -16.34 -31.79
CA ARG A 342 37.28 -16.29 -32.60
C ARG A 342 36.96 -16.82 -33.99
#